data_AF-A0A815D0B7-F1
#
_entry.id   AF-A0A815D0B7-F1
#
_cell.length_a   1.000
_cell.length_b   1.000
_cell.length_c   1.000
_cell.angle_alpha   90.00
_cell.angle_beta   90.00
_cell.angle_gamma   90.00
#
_symmetry.space_group_name_H-M   'P 1'
#
loop_
_entity.id
_entity.type
_entity.pdbx_description
1 polymer ?
#
loop_
_entity_poly.entity_id
_entity_poly.type
_entity_poly.pdbx_seq_one_letter_code
_entity_poly.pdbx_strand_id
1 'polypeptide(L)'
;MRNLTHEECLFAVKEAQKPNKTFSTIARQLHCDRRTISRIVARFNETGLLAEQEKLGRPTSLSEGQQRSLDKYISKNPTATSNQLSNYIFNKFGIRVSERTLQRYRRALGFYPRKPQTKVISTQAQVEKRHLFAVEHQNSDLKKWIFIDETQVQLRNTDKIVWVKRGEPTPPHEISSLRAYVN
;
A
#
# COMPACT_ATOMS: atom_id res chain seq x y z
N MET A 1 -0.18 -32.44 -17.08
CA MET A 1 -1.60 -32.69 -17.46
C MET A 1 -2.02 -31.60 -18.42
N ARG A 2 -2.67 -31.94 -19.54
CA ARG A 2 -3.21 -30.96 -20.50
C ARG A 2 -4.43 -30.28 -19.89
N ASN A 3 -4.46 -28.94 -19.89
CA ASN A 3 -5.65 -28.18 -19.56
C ASN A 3 -6.53 -28.11 -20.81
N LEU A 4 -7.80 -28.52 -20.69
CA LEU A 4 -8.75 -28.41 -21.80
C LEU A 4 -9.25 -26.97 -21.93
N THR A 5 -9.46 -26.56 -23.18
CA THR A 5 -10.06 -25.27 -23.52
C THR A 5 -11.55 -25.25 -23.16
N HIS A 6 -12.16 -24.06 -23.15
CA HIS A 6 -13.59 -23.90 -22.85
C HIS A 6 -14.47 -24.70 -23.82
N GLU A 7 -14.16 -24.71 -25.12
CA GLU A 7 -14.89 -25.46 -26.15
C GLU A 7 -14.80 -26.97 -25.93
N GLU A 8 -13.61 -27.48 -25.58
CA GLU A 8 -13.41 -28.89 -25.27
C GLU A 8 -14.15 -29.31 -23.99
N CYS A 9 -14.25 -28.42 -23.00
CA CYS A 9 -15.05 -28.66 -21.79
C CYS A 9 -16.55 -28.69 -22.11
N LEU A 10 -17.03 -27.77 -22.97
CA LEU A 10 -18.39 -27.75 -23.51
C LEU A 10 -18.70 -29.07 -24.25
N PHE A 11 -17.78 -29.51 -25.11
CA PHE A 11 -17.89 -30.76 -25.83
C PHE A 11 -17.96 -31.96 -24.87
N ALA A 12 -17.07 -32.01 -23.87
CA ALA A 12 -17.06 -33.08 -22.88
C ALA A 12 -18.38 -33.19 -22.12
N VAL A 13 -18.97 -32.06 -21.71
CA VAL A 13 -20.27 -32.03 -21.02
C VAL A 13 -21.42 -32.44 -21.93
N LYS A 14 -21.46 -31.95 -23.16
CA LYS A 14 -22.49 -32.33 -24.15
C LYS A 14 -22.44 -33.82 -24.47
N GLU A 15 -21.25 -34.38 -24.68
CA GLU A 15 -21.09 -35.81 -24.97
C GLU A 15 -21.44 -36.68 -23.76
N ALA A 16 -21.15 -36.22 -22.54
CA ALA A 16 -21.46 -36.94 -21.31
C ALA A 16 -22.97 -37.09 -21.03
N GLN A 17 -23.82 -36.24 -21.62
CA GLN A 17 -25.28 -36.35 -21.50
C GLN A 17 -25.90 -37.42 -22.42
N LYS A 18 -25.14 -37.95 -23.38
CA LYS A 18 -25.64 -38.96 -24.32
C LYS A 18 -25.58 -40.35 -23.67
N PRO A 19 -26.64 -41.17 -23.77
CA PRO A 19 -26.74 -42.45 -23.05
C PRO A 19 -25.66 -43.49 -23.43
N ASN A 20 -25.07 -43.38 -24.63
CA ASN A 20 -24.08 -44.34 -25.15
C ASN A 20 -22.61 -43.87 -25.01
N LYS A 21 -22.34 -42.80 -24.28
CA LYS A 21 -20.99 -42.23 -24.15
C LYS A 21 -20.42 -42.45 -22.77
N THR A 22 -19.22 -43.04 -22.71
CA THR A 22 -18.47 -43.19 -21.45
C THR A 22 -17.40 -42.11 -21.33
N PHE A 23 -17.06 -41.72 -20.09
CA PHE A 23 -15.97 -40.77 -19.84
C PHE A 23 -14.63 -41.22 -20.42
N SER A 24 -14.37 -42.53 -20.48
CA SER A 24 -13.15 -43.07 -21.11
C SER A 24 -13.11 -42.82 -22.62
N THR A 25 -14.27 -42.91 -23.30
CA THR A 25 -14.37 -42.63 -24.73
C THR A 25 -14.15 -41.15 -25.03
N ILE A 26 -14.77 -40.27 -24.23
CA ILE A 26 -14.61 -38.81 -24.34
C ILE A 26 -13.17 -38.40 -24.06
N ALA A 27 -12.56 -38.95 -23.02
CA ALA A 27 -11.17 -38.68 -22.65
C ALA A 27 -10.18 -39.08 -23.74
N ARG A 28 -10.42 -40.21 -24.42
CA ARG A 28 -9.61 -40.65 -25.57
C ARG A 28 -9.73 -39.67 -26.74
N GLN A 29 -10.94 -39.17 -27.00
CA GLN A 29 -11.23 -38.23 -28.08
C GLN A 29 -10.61 -36.86 -27.84
N LEU A 30 -10.51 -36.44 -26.57
CA LEU A 30 -9.89 -35.17 -26.15
C LEU A 30 -8.42 -35.31 -25.74
N HIS A 31 -7.84 -36.51 -25.87
CA HIS A 31 -6.46 -36.83 -25.47
C HIS A 31 -6.12 -36.36 -24.04
N CYS A 32 -7.00 -36.65 -23.08
CA CYS A 32 -6.82 -36.31 -21.68
C CYS A 32 -7.10 -37.50 -20.75
N ASP A 33 -6.88 -37.33 -19.45
CA ASP A 33 -7.21 -38.35 -18.44
C ASP A 33 -8.74 -38.42 -18.24
N ARG A 34 -9.28 -39.63 -18.06
CA ARG A 34 -10.69 -39.88 -17.68
C ARG A 34 -11.08 -39.08 -16.44
N ARG A 35 -10.20 -38.95 -15.44
CA ARG A 35 -10.44 -38.18 -14.22
C ARG A 35 -10.70 -36.70 -14.50
N THR A 36 -10.06 -36.15 -15.54
CA THR A 36 -10.28 -34.77 -15.95
C THR A 36 -11.70 -34.58 -16.47
N ILE A 37 -12.19 -35.47 -17.34
CA ILE A 37 -13.57 -35.45 -17.83
C ILE A 37 -14.56 -35.60 -16.67
N SER A 38 -14.33 -36.58 -15.78
CA SER A 38 -15.19 -36.79 -14.62
C SER A 38 -15.28 -35.56 -13.73
N ARG A 39 -14.17 -34.85 -13.48
CA ARG A 39 -14.16 -33.61 -12.69
C ARG A 39 -14.90 -32.46 -13.38
N ILE A 40 -14.72 -32.31 -14.69
CA ILE A 40 -15.40 -31.25 -15.46
C ILE A 40 -16.92 -31.46 -15.43
N VAL A 41 -17.38 -32.68 -15.71
CA VAL A 41 -18.81 -33.01 -15.73
C VAL A 41 -19.42 -32.88 -14.33
N ALA A 42 -18.76 -33.39 -13.29
CA ALA A 42 -19.22 -33.23 -11.91
C ALA A 42 -19.34 -31.75 -11.52
N ARG A 43 -18.31 -30.94 -11.79
CA ARG A 43 -18.33 -29.50 -11.53
C ARG A 43 -19.48 -28.80 -12.26
N PHE A 44 -19.70 -29.14 -13.52
CA PHE A 44 -20.79 -28.56 -14.31
C PHE A 44 -22.16 -28.95 -13.74
N ASN A 45 -22.35 -30.20 -13.32
CA ASN A 45 -23.61 -30.65 -12.73
C ASN A 45 -23.87 -29.97 -11.36
N GLU A 46 -22.83 -29.69 -10.58
CA GLU A 46 -22.95 -29.05 -9.27
C GLU A 46 -23.16 -27.52 -9.37
N THR A 47 -22.43 -26.85 -10.26
CA THR A 47 -22.36 -25.38 -10.29
C THR A 47 -23.00 -24.74 -11.53
N GLY A 48 -23.28 -25.51 -12.57
CA GLY A 48 -23.66 -25.01 -13.90
C GLY A 48 -22.53 -24.33 -14.67
N LEU A 49 -21.31 -24.28 -14.11
CA LEU A 49 -20.18 -23.52 -14.68
C LEU A 49 -19.08 -24.45 -15.20
N LEU A 50 -18.60 -24.14 -16.41
CA LEU A 50 -17.44 -24.83 -17.01
C LEU A 50 -16.11 -24.20 -16.62
N ALA A 51 -16.11 -22.91 -16.27
CA ALA A 51 -14.91 -22.22 -15.82
C ALA A 51 -14.42 -22.81 -14.49
N GLU A 52 -13.10 -22.93 -14.35
CA GLU A 52 -12.51 -23.19 -13.04
C GLU A 52 -12.72 -21.94 -12.18
N GLN A 53 -13.19 -22.12 -10.94
CA GLN A 53 -13.32 -20.99 -10.02
C GLN A 53 -11.94 -20.41 -9.72
N GLU A 54 -11.88 -19.09 -9.56
CA GLU A 54 -10.66 -18.46 -9.07
C GLU A 54 -10.28 -19.07 -7.72
N LYS A 55 -9.03 -19.52 -7.63
CA LYS A 55 -8.51 -20.06 -6.37
C LYS A 55 -8.39 -18.90 -5.40
N LEU A 56 -9.23 -18.91 -4.36
CA LEU A 56 -9.07 -18.04 -3.20
C LEU A 56 -7.70 -18.37 -2.60
N GLY A 57 -6.74 -17.48 -2.80
CA GLY A 57 -5.37 -17.65 -2.31
C GLY A 57 -5.32 -17.79 -0.79
N ARG A 58 -4.11 -17.87 -0.23
CA ARG A 58 -3.94 -17.93 1.22
C ARG A 58 -4.64 -16.72 1.89
N PRO A 59 -5.48 -16.94 2.93
CA PRO A 59 -6.10 -15.85 3.67
C PRO A 59 -5.07 -14.83 4.17
N THR A 60 -5.40 -13.55 4.06
CA THR A 60 -4.55 -12.46 4.56
C THR A 60 -4.52 -12.44 6.09
N SER A 61 -3.40 -12.03 6.68
CA SER A 61 -3.26 -11.96 8.15
C SER A 61 -4.20 -10.96 8.82
N LEU A 62 -4.71 -9.98 8.07
CA LEU A 62 -5.68 -9.00 8.55
C LEU A 62 -6.92 -9.05 7.65
N SER A 63 -8.10 -9.03 8.29
CA SER A 63 -9.37 -8.86 7.59
C SER A 63 -9.50 -7.45 7.02
N GLU A 64 -10.44 -7.24 6.08
CA GLU A 64 -10.68 -5.90 5.51
C GLU A 64 -11.01 -4.85 6.58
N GLY A 65 -11.82 -5.21 7.59
CA GLY A 65 -12.15 -4.30 8.69
C GLY A 65 -10.91 -3.89 9.49
N GLN A 66 -10.00 -4.82 9.73
CA GLN A 66 -8.73 -4.55 10.41
C GLN A 66 -7.80 -3.68 9.54
N GLN A 67 -7.76 -3.92 8.23
CA GLN A 67 -7.01 -3.08 7.29
C GLN A 67 -7.55 -1.65 7.23
N ARG A 68 -8.88 -1.45 7.25
CA ARG A 68 -9.49 -0.11 7.36
C ARG A 68 -9.13 0.58 8.68
N SER A 69 -9.05 -0.17 9.78
CA SER A 69 -8.59 0.37 11.06
C SER A 69 -7.12 0.79 11.01
N LEU A 70 -6.27 0.00 10.35
CA LEU A 70 -4.87 0.32 10.14
C LEU A 70 -4.70 1.57 9.27
N ASP A 71 -5.46 1.69 8.18
CA ASP A 71 -5.49 2.87 7.30
C ASP A 71 -5.78 4.16 8.08
N LYS A 72 -6.84 4.16 8.90
CA LYS A 72 -7.18 5.29 9.77
C LYS A 72 -6.08 5.60 10.78
N TYR A 73 -5.45 4.58 11.34
CA TYR A 73 -4.38 4.77 12.31
C TYR A 73 -3.14 5.41 11.69
N ILE A 74 -2.71 4.94 10.51
CA ILE A 74 -1.56 5.50 9.77
C ILE A 74 -1.86 6.94 9.36
N SER A 75 -3.06 7.22 8.87
CA SER A 75 -3.47 8.58 8.46
C SER A 75 -3.38 9.58 9.62
N LYS A 76 -3.75 9.15 10.84
CA LYS A 76 -3.64 9.98 12.06
C LYS A 76 -2.22 10.08 12.60
N ASN A 77 -1.39 9.05 12.37
CA ASN A 77 -0.03 8.94 12.90
C ASN A 77 0.95 8.69 11.75
N PRO A 78 1.18 9.68 10.86
CA PRO A 78 1.96 9.49 9.64
C PRO A 78 3.43 9.16 9.93
N THR A 79 3.97 9.44 11.12
CA THR A 79 5.34 9.11 11.53
C THR A 79 5.47 7.74 12.19
N ALA A 80 4.39 6.98 12.33
CA ALA A 80 4.42 5.71 13.06
C ALA A 80 5.47 4.75 12.48
N THR A 81 6.21 4.04 13.33
CA THR A 81 7.15 2.99 12.90
C THR A 81 6.44 1.65 12.70
N SER A 82 7.08 0.70 12.02
CA SER A 82 6.54 -0.67 11.88
C SER A 82 6.29 -1.32 13.26
N ASN A 83 7.17 -1.07 14.24
CA ASN A 83 6.99 -1.58 15.60
C ASN A 83 5.75 -0.97 16.28
N GLN A 84 5.55 0.35 16.15
CA GLN A 84 4.36 1.01 16.69
C GLN A 84 3.08 0.48 16.03
N LEU A 85 3.09 0.25 14.71
CA LEU A 85 1.96 -0.38 14.03
C LEU A 85 1.71 -1.81 14.48
N SER A 86 2.76 -2.61 14.69
CA SER A 86 2.64 -3.97 15.18
C SER A 86 2.01 -4.01 16.57
N ASN A 87 2.48 -3.14 17.48
CA ASN A 87 1.91 -3.00 18.82
C ASN A 87 0.46 -2.53 18.77
N TYR A 88 0.12 -1.58 17.90
CA TYR A 88 -1.26 -1.15 17.69
C TYR A 88 -2.17 -2.31 17.28
N ILE A 89 -1.76 -3.12 16.30
CA ILE A 89 -2.54 -4.28 15.83
C ILE A 89 -2.65 -5.34 16.94
N PHE A 90 -1.55 -5.63 17.63
CA PHE A 90 -1.54 -6.61 18.71
C PHE A 90 -2.48 -6.18 19.84
N ASN A 91 -2.40 -4.93 20.29
CA ASN A 91 -3.24 -4.43 21.39
C ASN A 91 -4.72 -4.37 21.00
N LYS A 92 -5.03 -4.10 19.71
CA LYS A 92 -6.41 -3.94 19.26
C LYS A 92 -7.08 -5.26 18.85
N PHE A 93 -6.32 -6.19 18.31
CA PHE A 93 -6.86 -7.41 17.68
C PHE A 93 -6.23 -8.71 18.18
N GLY A 94 -5.19 -8.65 19.02
CA GLY A 94 -4.45 -9.83 19.50
C GLY A 94 -3.56 -10.50 18.44
N ILE A 95 -3.37 -9.87 17.27
CA ILE A 95 -2.66 -10.45 16.14
C ILE A 95 -1.22 -9.95 16.10
N ARG A 96 -0.26 -10.87 16.02
CA ARG A 96 1.15 -10.53 15.76
C ARG A 96 1.40 -10.46 14.25
N VAL A 97 1.89 -9.31 13.79
CA VAL A 97 2.21 -9.08 12.37
C VAL A 97 3.68 -8.70 12.27
N SER A 98 4.39 -9.33 11.33
CA SER A 98 5.78 -8.98 11.08
C SER A 98 5.89 -7.60 10.42
N GLU A 99 7.03 -6.94 10.61
CA GLU A 99 7.33 -5.67 9.95
C GLU A 99 7.19 -5.77 8.42
N ARG A 100 7.68 -6.86 7.82
CA ARG A 100 7.59 -7.10 6.36
C ARG A 100 6.13 -7.07 5.88
N THR A 101 5.24 -7.68 6.65
CA THR A 101 3.80 -7.72 6.34
C THR A 101 3.16 -6.35 6.50
N LEU A 102 3.53 -5.59 7.52
CA LEU A 102 3.09 -4.19 7.70
C LEU A 102 3.51 -3.28 6.55
N GLN A 103 4.75 -3.42 6.07
CA GLN A 103 5.21 -2.67 4.90
C GLN A 103 4.40 -3.00 3.63
N ARG A 104 4.01 -4.27 3.44
CA ARG A 104 3.13 -4.68 2.35
C ARG A 104 1.75 -4.05 2.50
N TYR A 105 1.16 -4.08 3.69
CA TYR A 105 -0.13 -3.43 3.94
C TYR A 105 -0.08 -1.93 3.71
N ARG A 106 0.97 -1.23 4.17
CA ARG A 106 1.17 0.20 3.87
C ARG A 106 1.10 0.49 2.38
N ARG A 107 1.86 -0.27 1.58
CA ARG A 107 1.87 -0.10 0.12
C ARG A 107 0.52 -0.42 -0.51
N ALA A 108 -0.14 -1.49 -0.07
CA ALA A 108 -1.47 -1.87 -0.56
C ALA A 108 -2.53 -0.81 -0.23
N LEU A 109 -2.43 -0.16 0.93
CA LEU A 109 -3.26 0.98 1.34
C LEU A 109 -2.86 2.31 0.68
N GLY A 110 -1.82 2.30 -0.17
CA GLY A 110 -1.40 3.48 -0.93
C GLY A 110 -0.46 4.43 -0.19
N PHE A 111 0.05 4.07 0.99
CA PHE A 111 1.01 4.88 1.73
C PHE A 111 2.43 4.69 1.22
N TYR A 112 3.12 5.82 1.03
CA TYR A 112 4.51 5.89 0.63
C TYR A 112 5.32 6.75 1.59
N PRO A 113 6.60 6.42 1.79
CA PRO A 113 7.47 7.23 2.62
C PRO A 113 7.81 8.53 1.89
N ARG A 114 7.72 9.65 2.61
CA ARG A 114 8.09 10.99 2.16
C ARG A 114 8.91 11.68 3.24
N LYS A 115 9.83 12.56 2.82
CA LYS A 115 10.51 13.47 3.73
C LYS A 115 9.63 14.72 3.90
N PRO A 116 9.23 15.07 5.13
CA PRO A 116 8.46 16.28 5.38
C PRO A 116 9.36 17.50 5.16
N GLN A 117 8.80 18.58 4.63
CA GLN A 117 9.48 19.87 4.58
C GLN A 117 9.48 20.50 5.97
N THR A 118 10.64 20.96 6.43
CA THR A 118 10.74 21.70 7.68
C THR A 118 10.15 23.10 7.50
N LYS A 119 9.21 23.47 8.36
CA LYS A 119 8.57 24.80 8.35
C LYS A 119 8.72 25.45 9.72
N VAL A 120 9.18 26.69 9.75
CA VAL A 120 9.26 27.47 10.99
C VAL A 120 7.90 28.08 11.28
N ILE A 121 7.36 27.80 12.46
CA ILE A 121 6.14 28.46 12.93
C ILE A 121 6.48 29.93 13.13
N SER A 122 5.80 30.80 12.40
CA SER A 122 6.02 32.24 12.46
C SER A 122 4.83 32.93 13.09
N THR A 123 5.07 33.85 14.02
CA THR A 123 4.00 34.70 14.58
C THR A 123 3.61 35.77 13.57
N GLN A 124 2.39 36.31 13.71
CA GLN A 124 1.90 37.37 12.83
C GLN A 124 2.85 38.59 12.83
N ALA A 125 3.35 38.99 14.01
CA ALA A 125 4.34 40.06 14.13
C ALA A 125 5.66 39.76 13.40
N GLN A 126 6.13 38.50 13.38
CA GLN A 126 7.33 38.12 12.61
C GLN A 126 7.07 38.15 11.10
N VAL A 127 5.87 37.79 10.65
CA VAL A 127 5.47 37.90 9.24
C VAL A 127 5.47 39.36 8.81
N GLU A 128 4.85 40.24 9.60
CA GLU A 128 4.80 41.69 9.32
C GLU A 128 6.19 42.32 9.30
N LYS A 129 7.06 42.01 10.26
CA LYS A 129 8.45 42.51 10.27
C LYS A 129 9.23 42.08 9.03
N ARG A 130 9.10 40.81 8.62
CA ARG A 130 9.76 40.32 7.38
C ARG A 130 9.20 40.99 6.13
N HIS A 131 7.88 41.20 6.09
CA HIS A 131 7.24 41.91 4.99
C HIS A 131 7.72 43.36 4.91
N LEU A 132 7.71 44.11 6.02
CA LEU A 132 8.20 45.49 6.07
C LEU A 132 9.66 45.60 5.64
N PHE A 133 10.53 44.70 6.14
CA PHE A 133 11.92 44.64 5.73
C PHE A 133 12.07 44.44 4.21
N ALA A 134 11.28 43.53 3.62
CA ALA A 134 11.32 43.27 2.18
C ALA A 134 10.84 44.47 1.36
N VAL A 135 9.81 45.18 1.82
CA VAL A 135 9.32 46.41 1.16
C VAL A 135 10.36 47.52 1.24
N GLU A 136 10.92 47.77 2.43
CA GLU A 136 11.93 48.82 2.66
C GLU A 136 13.17 48.60 1.78
N HIS A 137 13.58 47.35 1.59
CA HIS A 137 14.78 47.00 0.86
C HIS A 137 14.53 46.52 -0.58
N GLN A 138 13.32 46.66 -1.11
CA GLN A 138 12.94 46.15 -2.45
C GLN A 138 13.86 46.67 -3.58
N ASN A 139 14.32 47.91 -3.48
CA ASN A 139 15.20 48.56 -4.46
C ASN A 139 16.64 48.74 -3.96
N SER A 140 17.05 47.99 -2.93
CA SER A 140 18.41 48.08 -2.38
C SER A 140 19.44 47.55 -3.36
N ASP A 141 20.59 48.22 -3.43
CA ASP A 141 21.74 47.74 -4.20
C ASP A 141 22.44 46.59 -3.44
N LEU A 142 22.10 45.35 -3.82
CA LEU A 142 22.63 44.13 -3.20
C LEU A 142 24.16 44.00 -3.31
N LYS A 143 24.83 44.72 -4.23
CA LYS A 143 26.30 44.68 -4.34
C LYS A 143 27.01 45.27 -3.12
N LYS A 144 26.30 46.08 -2.31
CA LYS A 144 26.83 46.67 -1.07
C LYS A 144 26.64 45.76 0.14
N TRP A 145 25.97 44.62 -0.03
CA TRP A 145 25.61 43.75 1.08
C TRP A 145 26.65 42.63 1.22
N ILE A 146 27.04 42.38 2.46
CA ILE A 146 27.84 41.21 2.84
C ILE A 146 26.97 40.39 3.79
N PHE A 147 26.70 39.14 3.43
CA PHE A 147 25.94 38.21 4.26
C PHE A 147 26.91 37.29 5.00
N ILE A 148 26.71 37.15 6.30
CA ILE A 148 27.45 36.24 7.16
C ILE A 148 26.41 35.48 8.00
N ASP A 149 26.56 34.18 8.10
CA ASP A 149 25.72 33.32 8.95
C ASP A 149 26.56 32.18 9.51
N GLU A 150 26.11 31.61 10.61
CA GLU A 150 26.74 30.45 11.26
C GLU A 150 25.89 29.20 10.99
N THR A 151 26.54 28.13 10.52
CA THR A 151 25.88 26.83 10.35
C THR A 151 26.48 25.79 11.28
N GLN A 152 25.60 24.96 11.86
CA GLN A 152 26.05 23.74 12.53
C GLN A 152 26.24 22.62 11.50
N VAL A 153 27.30 21.84 11.67
CA VAL A 153 27.58 20.66 10.85
C VAL A 153 27.18 19.40 11.62
N GLN A 154 26.09 18.77 11.21
CA GLN A 154 25.59 17.55 11.84
C GLN A 154 26.13 16.29 11.13
N LEU A 155 26.80 15.41 11.88
CA LEU A 155 27.43 14.19 11.34
C LEU A 155 26.44 13.07 11.00
N ARG A 156 25.30 13.01 11.69
CA ARG A 156 24.23 12.04 11.45
C ARG A 156 22.88 12.70 11.59
N ASN A 157 22.11 12.73 10.51
CA ASN A 157 20.72 13.13 10.53
C ASN A 157 19.85 11.93 10.13
N THR A 158 19.05 11.44 11.07
CA THR A 158 18.00 10.46 10.79
C THR A 158 16.74 11.24 10.44
N ASP A 159 16.65 11.68 9.19
CA ASP A 159 15.49 12.41 8.69
C ASP A 159 14.20 11.69 9.07
N LYS A 160 13.23 12.45 9.60
CA LYS A 160 11.90 11.91 9.89
C LYS A 160 11.23 11.53 8.59
N ILE A 161 10.65 10.32 8.55
CA ILE A 161 9.83 9.87 7.43
C ILE A 161 8.37 9.97 7.85
N VAL A 162 7.55 10.51 6.95
CA VAL A 162 6.09 10.48 7.06
C VAL A 162 5.51 9.56 5.98
N TRP A 163 4.50 8.80 6.35
CA TRP A 163 3.75 7.92 5.47
C TRP A 163 2.50 8.65 4.98
N VAL A 164 2.45 8.93 3.68
CA VAL A 164 1.41 9.75 3.06
C VAL A 164 0.82 9.00 1.87
N LYS A 165 -0.48 9.16 1.59
CA LYS A 165 -1.08 8.52 0.41
C LYS A 165 -0.58 9.19 -0.87
N ARG A 166 -0.59 8.43 -1.96
CA ARG A 166 -0.26 8.98 -3.28
C ARG A 166 -1.21 10.14 -3.62
N GLY A 167 -0.65 11.29 -3.96
CA GLY A 167 -1.41 12.49 -4.35
C GLY A 167 -1.76 13.42 -3.19
N GLU A 168 -1.60 12.99 -1.94
CA GLU A 168 -1.82 13.86 -0.78
C GLU A 168 -0.59 14.75 -0.50
N PRO A 169 -0.81 15.98 -0.01
CA PRO A 169 0.29 16.85 0.39
C PRO A 169 1.04 16.25 1.58
N THR A 170 2.36 16.43 1.59
CA THR A 170 3.18 15.97 2.72
C THR A 170 3.02 16.95 3.88
N PRO A 171 2.62 16.51 5.08
CA PRO A 171 2.51 17.41 6.22
C PRO A 171 3.90 17.97 6.56
N PRO A 172 4.01 19.29 6.80
CA PRO A 172 5.29 19.90 7.15
C PRO A 172 5.75 19.45 8.53
N HIS A 173 7.07 19.37 8.72
CA HIS A 173 7.64 19.26 10.06
C HIS A 173 7.76 20.66 10.65
N GLU A 174 6.80 21.01 11.49
CA GLU A 174 6.81 22.32 12.14
C GLU A 174 7.81 22.36 13.29
N ILE A 175 8.64 23.42 13.29
CA ILE A 175 9.63 23.71 14.33
C ILE A 175 9.40 25.12 14.87
N SER A 176 9.66 25.30 16.17
CA SER A 176 9.53 26.60 16.83
C SER A 176 10.64 27.58 16.45
N SER A 177 11.83 27.06 16.12
CA SER A 177 12.97 27.87 15.69
C SER A 177 13.92 27.04 14.82
N LEU A 178 14.64 27.71 13.90
CA LEU A 178 15.73 27.10 13.13
C LEU A 178 17.00 26.87 13.96
N ARG A 179 17.06 27.43 15.18
CA ARG A 179 18.19 27.20 16.07
C ARG A 179 18.12 25.77 16.58
N ALA A 180 19.15 24.98 16.30
CA ALA A 180 19.28 23.70 16.95
C ALA A 180 19.63 23.94 18.44
N TYR A 181 18.87 23.31 19.33
CA TYR A 181 19.25 23.26 20.74
C TYR A 181 20.32 22.19 20.90
N VAL A 182 21.48 22.59 21.43
CA VAL A 182 22.47 21.63 21.90
C VAL A 182 21.97 21.18 23.28
N ASN A 183 21.59 19.90 23.39
CA ASN A 183 21.30 19.28 24.68
C ASN A 183 22.60 18.96 25.42
#